data_AF-A0A146LYG2-F1
#
_entry.id   AF-A0A146LYG2-F1
#
_cell.length_a   1.000
_cell.length_b   1.000
_cell.length_c   1.000
_cell.angle_alpha   90.00
_cell.angle_beta   90.00
_cell.angle_gamma   90.00
#
_symmetry.space_group_name_H-M   'P 1'
#
loop_
_entity.id
_entity.type
_entity.pdbx_description
1 polymer ?
#
loop_
_entity_poly.entity_id
_entity_poly.type
_entity_poly.pdbx_seq_one_letter_code
_entity_poly.pdbx_strand_id
1 'polypeptide(L)' 'MKVLFKEMKRYGVSQWDIITLLGCSEKTFRNKTTGVTGFTYAEVKKIRDHFFPGVALEYLFQTDDSNQAS' A
#
# COMPACT_ATOMS: atom_id res chain seq x y z
N MET A 1 -5.71 -0.74 5.28
CA MET A 1 -5.11 -0.05 4.11
C MET A 1 -5.57 1.40 3.90
N LYS A 2 -6.14 2.10 4.90
CA LYS A 2 -6.57 3.51 4.72
C LYS A 2 -5.38 4.48 4.57
N VAL A 3 -4.26 4.21 5.25
CA VAL A 3 -3.09 5.10 5.23
C VAL A 3 -2.42 5.15 3.86
N LEU A 4 -2.22 4.01 3.20
CA LEU A 4 -1.66 3.97 1.84
C LEU A 4 -2.43 4.90 0.88
N PHE A 5 -3.77 4.80 0.82
CA PHE A 5 -4.57 5.66 -0.05
C PHE A 5 -4.51 7.14 0.33
N LYS A 6 -4.38 7.45 1.63
CA LYS A 6 -4.20 8.84 2.11
C LYS A 6 -2.87 9.42 1.62
N GLU A 7 -1.78 8.68 1.79
CA GLU A 7 -0.46 9.12 1.32
C GLU A 7 -0.43 9.19 -0.22
N MET A 8 -1.04 8.22 -0.92
CA MET A 8 -1.19 8.30 -2.39
C MET A 8 -1.83 9.62 -2.83
N LYS A 9 -2.92 10.03 -2.19
CA LYS A 9 -3.57 11.33 -2.48
C LYS A 9 -2.67 12.52 -2.16
N ARG A 10 -1.88 12.45 -1.08
CA ARG A 10 -0.98 13.52 -0.64
C ARG A 10 0.23 13.73 -1.57
N TYR A 11 0.77 12.63 -2.10
CA TYR A 11 1.92 12.62 -3.00
C TYR A 11 1.52 12.64 -4.49
N GLY A 12 0.22 12.61 -4.81
CA GLY A 12 -0.25 12.58 -6.20
C GLY A 12 -0.02 11.25 -6.92
N VAL A 13 0.11 10.16 -6.18
CA VAL A 13 0.37 8.81 -6.70
C VAL A 13 -0.96 8.13 -6.99
N SER A 14 -1.14 7.65 -8.23
CA SER A 14 -2.32 6.90 -8.62
C SER A 14 -2.16 5.40 -8.34
N GLN A 15 -3.28 4.68 -8.35
CA GLN A 15 -3.27 3.21 -8.26
C GLN A 15 -2.48 2.58 -9.42
N TRP A 16 -2.57 3.18 -10.61
CA TRP A 16 -1.88 2.73 -11.82
C TRP A 16 -0.36 2.86 -11.70
N ASP A 17 0.14 3.87 -11.00
CA ASP A 17 1.58 4.02 -10.75
C ASP A 17 2.11 2.84 -9.92
N ILE A 18 1.37 2.43 -8.88
CA ILE A 18 1.73 1.28 -8.06
C ILE A 18 1.62 -0.03 -8.85
N ILE A 19 0.53 -0.21 -9.61
CA ILE A 19 0.32 -1.38 -10.48
C ILE A 19 1.49 -1.53 -11.47
N THR A 20 1.88 -0.42 -12.11
CA THR A 20 3.00 -0.36 -13.05
C THR A 20 4.33 -0.65 -12.37
N LEU A 21 4.59 -0.05 -11.20
CA LEU A 21 5.81 -0.30 -10.42
C LEU A 21 5.97 -1.77 -10.02
N LEU A 22 4.86 -2.41 -9.66
CA LEU A 22 4.85 -3.82 -9.24
C LEU A 22 4.79 -4.79 -10.43
N GLY A 23 4.45 -4.32 -11.63
CA GLY A 23 4.25 -5.18 -12.80
C GLY A 23 3.09 -6.16 -12.61
N CYS A 24 2.06 -5.78 -11.87
CA CYS A 24 0.89 -6.63 -11.60
C CYS A 24 -0.36 -6.11 -12.32
N SER A 25 -1.46 -6.86 -12.24
CA SER A 25 -2.76 -6.40 -12.77
C SER A 25 -3.56 -5.64 -11.70
N GLU A 26 -4.52 -4.82 -12.13
CA GLU A 26 -5.46 -4.13 -11.23
C GLU A 26 -6.17 -5.11 -10.28
N LYS A 27 -6.56 -6.29 -10.78
CA LYS A 27 -7.15 -7.37 -9.97
C LYS A 27 -6.23 -7.79 -8.82
N THR A 28 -4.93 -7.94 -9.09
CA THR A 28 -3.93 -8.32 -8.08
C THR A 28 -3.74 -7.20 -7.05
N PHE A 29 -3.65 -5.95 -7.50
CA PHE A 29 -3.57 -4.80 -6.61
C PHE A 29 -4.82 -4.67 -5.71
N ARG A 30 -6.02 -4.88 -6.27
CA ARG A 30 -7.27 -4.90 -5.50
C ARG A 30 -7.25 -6.02 -4.46
N ASN A 31 -6.90 -7.24 -4.85
CA ASN A 31 -6.80 -8.36 -3.90
C ASN A 31 -5.82 -8.07 -2.76
N LYS A 32 -4.71 -7.38 -3.05
CA LYS A 32 -3.72 -6.96 -2.04
C LYS A 32 -4.25 -5.92 -1.07
N THR A 33 -4.97 -4.93 -1.59
CA THR A 33 -5.51 -3.83 -0.79
C THR A 33 -6.77 -4.21 0.00
N THR A 34 -7.56 -5.17 -0.49
CA THR A 34 -8.75 -5.70 0.22
C THR A 34 -8.42 -6.84 1.18
N GLY A 35 -7.17 -7.31 1.22
CA GLY A 35 -6.73 -8.37 2.14
C GLY A 35 -6.99 -9.80 1.67
N VAL A 36 -7.44 -10.00 0.43
CA VAL A 36 -7.54 -11.34 -0.19
C VAL A 36 -6.16 -11.99 -0.32
N THR A 37 -5.15 -11.18 -0.62
CA THR A 37 -3.74 -11.58 -0.64
C THR A 37 -2.90 -10.53 0.10
N GLY A 38 -1.79 -10.90 0.72
CA GLY A 38 -0.89 -9.93 1.33
C GLY A 38 0.02 -9.23 0.30
N PHE A 39 0.52 -8.03 0.65
CA PHE A 39 1.76 -7.55 0.05
C PHE A 39 2.94 -8.30 0.63
N THR A 40 3.90 -8.67 -0.21
CA THR A 40 5.19 -9.20 0.25
C THR A 40 6.08 -8.08 0.75
N TYR A 41 7.08 -8.41 1.58
CA TYR A 41 8.04 -7.43 2.09
C TYR A 41 8.77 -6.66 0.96
N ALA A 42 9.14 -7.36 -0.11
CA ALA A 42 9.79 -6.75 -1.26
C ALA A 42 8.89 -5.71 -1.97
N GLU A 43 7.60 -6.00 -2.13
CA GLU A 43 6.64 -5.08 -2.74
C GLU A 43 6.43 -3.83 -1.88
N VAL A 44 6.19 -3.99 -0.58
CA VAL A 44 5.98 -2.83 0.32
C VAL A 44 7.21 -1.94 0.40
N LYS A 45 8.41 -2.54 0.44
CA LYS A 45 9.68 -1.82 0.40
C LYS A 45 9.85 -1.06 -0.91
N LYS A 46 9.53 -1.68 -2.05
CA LYS A 46 9.63 -1.04 -3.38
C LYS A 46 8.68 0.15 -3.50
N ILE A 47 7.43 0.01 -3.05
CA ILE A 47 6.44 1.11 -3.05
C ILE A 47 6.93 2.28 -2.20
N ARG A 48 7.40 2.01 -0.97
CA ARG A 48 7.94 3.05 -0.09
C ARG A 48 9.13 3.75 -0.72
N ASP A 49 10.15 3.00 -1.14
CA ASP A 49 11.40 3.58 -1.64
C ASP A 49 11.16 4.41 -2.91
N HIS A 50 10.14 4.08 -3.71
CA HIS A 50 9.84 4.79 -4.95
C HIS A 50 8.88 5.99 -4.78
N PHE A 51 7.84 5.85 -3.96
CA PHE A 51 6.74 6.84 -3.89
C PHE A 51 6.65 7.58 -2.55
N PHE A 52 7.12 6.96 -1.46
CA PHE A 52 6.99 7.48 -0.11
C PHE A 52 8.32 7.45 0.66
N PRO A 53 9.39 8.05 0.10
CA PRO A 53 10.68 8.06 0.77
C PRO A 53 10.57 8.77 2.12
N GLY A 54 11.03 8.12 3.19
CA GLY A 54 10.96 8.65 4.55
C GLY A 54 9.69 8.31 5.34
N VAL A 55 8.73 7.60 4.74
CA VAL A 55 7.55 7.08 5.46
C VAL A 55 7.83 5.67 5.99
N ALA A 56 7.50 5.41 7.26
CA ALA A 56 7.66 4.09 7.86
C ALA A 56 6.72 3.06 7.22
N LEU A 57 7.23 1.84 6.95
CA LEU A 57 6.43 0.75 6.36
C LEU A 57 5.24 0.37 7.24
N GLU A 58 5.46 0.31 8.55
CA GLU A 58 4.44 -0.04 9.55
C GLU A 58 3.27 0.95 9.54
N TYR A 59 3.56 2.25 9.41
CA TYR A 59 2.53 3.28 9.25
C TYR A 59 1.83 3.16 7.90
N LEU A 60 2.59 3.07 6.80
CA LEU A 60 2.05 3.10 5.44
C LEU A 60 1.09 1.92 5.16
N PHE A 61 1.43 0.74 5.67
CA PHE A 61 0.69 -0.50 5.47
C PHE A 61 -0.07 -0.96 6.70
N GLN A 62 -0.37 -0.06 7.66
CA GLN A 62 -1.18 -0.43 8.81
C GLN A 62 -2.52 -1.03 8.38
N THR A 63 -2.86 -2.16 8.99
CA THR A 63 -4.19 -2.77 8.84
C THR A 63 -5.21 -1.86 9.50
N ASP A 64 -6.41 -1.80 8.92
CA ASP A 64 -7.52 -1.05 9.52
C ASP A 64 -8.19 -1.92 10.59
N ASP A 65 -7.39 -2.56 11.44
CA ASP A 65 -7.91 -3.36 12.54
C ASP A 65 -8.24 -2.41 13.69
N SER A 66 -9.34 -1.67 13.53
CA SER A 66 -10.02 -1.00 14.64
C SER A 66 -10.92 -2.00 15.37
N ASN A 67 -10.38 -3.16 15.75
CA ASN A 67 -10.97 -4.03 16.77
C ASN A 67 -9.89 -4.73 17.61
N GLN A 68 -9.05 -3.93 18.28
CA GLN A 68 -8.33 -4.38 19.47
C GLN A 68 -8.61 -3.39 20.61
N ALA A 69 -9.62 -3.77 21.40
CA ALA A 69 -9.87 -3.51 22.82
C ALA A 69 -9.62 -2.11 23.41
N SER A 70 -10.70 -1.46 23.82
CA SER A 70 -10.84 -0.88 25.16
C SER A 70 -12.29 -1.03 25.61
#